data_AF-A0A085ERT7-F1
#
_entry.id   AF-A0A085ERT7-F1
#
_cell.length_a   1.000
_cell.length_b   1.000
_cell.length_c   1.000
_cell.angle_alpha   90.00
_cell.angle_beta   90.00
_cell.angle_gamma   90.00
#
_symmetry.space_group_name_H-M   'P 1'
#
loop_
_entity.id
_entity.type
_entity.pdbx_description
1 polymer ?
#
loop_
_entity_poly.entity_id
_entity_poly.type
_entity_poly.pdbx_seq_one_letter_code
_entity_poly.pdbx_strand_id
1 'polypeptide(L)' 'MARVEPDRAALEFARHLLGSKDSVDTMLKNPTLKAALTAAARRHMRRRAQFDPKKLQANDHDD' A
#
# COMPACT_ATOMS: atom_id res chain seq x y z
N MET A 1 3.96 16.98 8.49
CA MET A 1 3.49 15.64 8.07
C MET A 1 4.37 15.17 6.92
N ALA A 2 5.29 14.23 7.16
CA ALA A 2 6.08 13.65 6.07
C ALA A 2 5.12 13.01 5.07
N ARG A 3 5.05 13.57 3.86
CA ARG A 3 4.23 13.07 2.77
C ARG A 3 4.96 11.82 2.27
N VAL A 4 4.77 10.69 2.97
CA VAL A 4 5.32 9.40 2.55
C VAL A 4 4.75 9.13 1.16
N GLU A 5 5.58 9.34 0.15
CA GLU A 5 5.25 9.00 -1.22
C GLU A 5 5.15 7.48 -1.26
N PRO A 6 4.02 6.93 -1.73
CA PRO A 6 3.86 5.50 -1.78
C PRO A 6 4.92 4.89 -2.69
N ASP A 7 5.67 3.92 -2.17
CA ASP A 7 6.64 3.17 -2.96
C ASP A 7 5.99 2.58 -4.21
N ARG A 8 6.78 2.45 -5.28
CA ARG A 8 6.31 1.87 -6.54
C ARG A 8 5.68 0.48 -6.34
N ALA A 9 6.22 -0.32 -5.41
CA ALA A 9 5.63 -1.61 -5.04
C ALA A 9 4.23 -1.48 -4.41
N ALA A 10 4.00 -0.47 -3.58
CA ALA A 10 2.69 -0.21 -2.98
C ALA A 10 1.67 0.27 -4.02
N LEU A 11 2.12 1.05 -5.01
CA LEU A 11 1.29 1.48 -6.15
C LEU A 11 0.93 0.29 -7.06
N GLU A 12 1.87 -0.60 -7.35
CA GLU A 12 1.61 -1.82 -8.13
C GLU A 12 0.64 -2.76 -7.41
N PHE A 13 0.79 -2.93 -6.09
CA PHE A 13 -0.15 -3.70 -5.27
C PHE A 13 -1.55 -3.06 -5.28
N ALA A 14 -1.61 -1.73 -5.14
CA ALA A 14 -2.87 -1.00 -5.20
C ALA A 14 -3.58 -1.16 -6.54
N ARG A 15 -2.84 -1.15 -7.66
CA ARG A 15 -3.37 -1.43 -9.00
C ARG A 15 -3.96 -2.83 -9.07
N HIS A 16 -3.24 -3.84 -8.58
CA HIS A 16 -3.72 -5.22 -8.56
C HIS A 16 -4.98 -5.36 -7.70
N LEU A 17 -5.02 -4.71 -6.54
CA LEU A 17 -6.18 -4.68 -5.64
C LEU A 17 -7.41 -4.01 -6.29
N LEU A 18 -7.19 -2.96 -7.09
CA LEU A 18 -8.24 -2.26 -7.84
C LEU A 18 -8.70 -3.05 -9.09
N GLY A 19 -8.04 -4.15 -9.44
CA GLY A 19 -8.37 -4.97 -10.62
C GLY A 19 -8.22 -4.21 -11.95
N SER A 20 -7.48 -3.10 -11.96
CA SER A 20 -7.38 -2.24 -13.13
C SER A 20 -6.37 -2.80 -14.13
N LYS A 21 -6.75 -2.86 -15.41
CA LYS A 21 -5.85 -3.28 -16.50
C LYS A 21 -4.82 -2.18 -16.83
N ASP A 22 -5.19 -0.93 -16.61
CA ASP A 22 -4.36 0.25 -16.85
C ASP A 22 -3.08 0.25 -16.01
N SER A 23 -2.00 0.81 -16.56
CA SER A 23 -0.75 0.99 -15.83
C SER A 23 -0.89 2.05 -14.74
N VAL A 24 -0.04 1.96 -13.70
CA VAL A 24 0.03 2.96 -12.62
C VAL A 24 0.13 4.39 -13.17
N ASP A 25 0.95 4.62 -14.21
CA ASP A 25 1.09 5.93 -14.86
C ASP A 25 -0.24 6.45 -15.44
N THR A 26 -0.98 5.59 -16.15
CA THR A 26 -2.30 5.91 -16.70
C THR A 26 -3.31 6.22 -15.59
N MET A 27 -3.25 5.49 -14.48
CA MET A 27 -4.09 5.76 -13.31
C MET A 27 -3.71 7.06 -12.61
N LEU A 28 -2.42 7.44 -12.61
CA LEU A 28 -1.94 8.71 -12.04
C LEU A 28 -2.35 9.93 -12.87
N LYS A 29 -2.60 9.78 -14.17
CA LYS A 29 -3.15 10.84 -15.05
C LYS A 29 -4.62 11.15 -14.76
N ASN A 30 -5.35 10.18 -14.21
CA ASN A 30 -6.76 10.34 -13.85
C ASN A 30 -6.88 10.74 -12.37
N PRO A 31 -7.39 11.93 -12.01
CA PRO A 31 -7.42 12.38 -10.62
C PRO A 31 -8.24 11.46 -9.70
N THR A 32 -9.32 10.87 -10.21
CA THR A 32 -10.16 9.90 -9.47
C THR A 32 -9.40 8.61 -9.17
N LEU A 33 -8.73 8.03 -10.18
CA LEU A 33 -7.97 6.79 -10.02
C LEU A 33 -6.71 7.03 -9.18
N LYS A 34 -6.06 8.17 -9.35
CA LYS A 34 -4.91 8.61 -8.53
C LYS A 34 -5.26 8.63 -7.04
N ALA A 35 -6.44 9.16 -6.68
CA ALA A 35 -6.89 9.20 -5.29
C ALA A 35 -7.08 7.79 -4.72
N ALA A 36 -7.78 6.91 -5.46
CA ALA A 36 -8.01 5.52 -5.05
C ALA A 36 -6.69 4.73 -4.94
N LEU A 37 -5.81 4.86 -5.92
CA LEU A 37 -4.50 4.21 -5.97
C LEU A 37 -3.61 4.65 -4.81
N THR A 38 -3.56 5.97 -4.53
CA THR A 38 -2.78 6.52 -3.41
C THR A 38 -3.33 6.06 -2.06
N ALA A 39 -4.66 6.00 -1.90
CA ALA A 39 -5.29 5.53 -0.67
C ALA A 39 -4.99 4.04 -0.41
N ALA A 40 -5.12 3.20 -1.42
CA ALA A 40 -4.81 1.78 -1.34
C ALA A 40 -3.31 1.52 -1.09
N ALA A 41 -2.42 2.27 -1.77
CA ALA A 41 -0.98 2.16 -1.56
C ALA A 41 -0.58 2.56 -0.13
N ARG A 42 -1.14 3.66 0.40
CA ARG A 42 -0.94 4.06 1.80
C ARG A 42 -1.46 3.01 2.78
N ARG A 43 -2.61 2.41 2.49
CA ARG A 43 -3.16 1.32 3.32
C ARG A 43 -2.22 0.11 3.32
N HIS A 44 -1.66 -0.25 2.17
CA HIS A 44 -0.66 -1.31 2.06
C HIS A 44 0.60 -0.99 2.85
N MET A 45 1.16 0.22 2.72
CA MET A 45 2.33 0.65 3.49
C MET A 45 2.08 0.66 4.99
N ARG A 46 0.91 1.15 5.43
CA ARG A 46 0.53 1.10 6.85
C ARG A 46 0.39 -0.33 7.34
N ARG A 47 -0.19 -1.22 6.54
CA ARG A 47 -0.23 -2.66 6.86
C ARG A 47 1.17 -3.22 6.96
N ARG A 48 2.06 -2.94 6.00
CA ARG A 48 3.45 -3.42 6.00
C ARG A 48 4.27 -2.87 7.16
N ALA A 49 4.07 -1.61 7.53
CA ALA A 49 4.70 -0.99 8.71
C ALA A 49 4.11 -1.50 10.04
N GLN A 50 2.86 -1.94 10.06
CA GLN A 50 2.29 -2.64 11.22
C GLN A 50 2.70 -4.12 11.25
N PHE A 51 2.93 -4.72 10.07
CA PHE A 51 3.48 -6.05 9.88
C PHE A 51 5.01 -6.00 10.03
N ASP A 52 5.44 -5.46 11.16
CA ASP A 52 6.81 -5.62 11.63
C ASP A 52 6.92 -7.08 12.09
N PRO A 53 7.68 -7.97 11.42
CA PRO A 53 7.84 -9.36 11.85
C PRO A 53 8.41 -9.43 13.29
N LYS A 54 9.04 -8.35 13.75
CA LYS A 54 9.52 -8.19 15.12
C LYS A 54 8.41 -8.12 16.17
N LYS A 55 7.16 -7.80 15.79
CA LYS A 55 5.99 -7.86 16.70
C LYS A 55 5.25 -9.19 16.64
N LEU A 56 5.46 -9.99 15.60
CA LEU A 56 4.83 -11.31 15.49
C LEU A 56 5.52 -12.35 16.40
N GLN A 57 6.82 -12.22 16.64
CA GLN A 57 7.55 -13.07 17.61
C GLN A 57 7.24 -12.76 19.09
N ALA A 58 6.51 -11.70 19.42
CA ALA A 58 6.16 -11.37 20.80
C ALA A 58 4.86 -12.03 21.31
N ASN A 59 4.14 -12.79 20.46
CA ASN A 59 2.95 -13.54 20.87
C ASN A 59 3.15 -15.07 20.79
N ASP A 60 4.38 -15.55 20.65
CA ASP A 60 4.70 -16.98 20.72
C ASP A 60 5.56 -17.26 21.97
N HIS A 61 5.03 -16.87 23.12
CA HIS A 61 5.57 -17.25 24.41
C HIS A 61 4.45 -17.11 25.46
N ASP A 62 3.50 -18.03 25.41
CA ASP A 62 2.67 -18.35 26.57
C ASP A 62 2.50 -19.87 26.59
N ASP A 63 3.31 -20.46 27.48
CA ASP A 63 3.30 -21.77 28.15
C ASP A 63 2.47 -22.94 27.58
#